data_AF-A0ABD6B5B3-F1
#
_entry.id   AF-A0ABD6B5B3-F1
#
_cell.length_a   1.000
_cell.length_b   1.000
_cell.length_c   1.000
_cell.angle_alpha   90.00
_cell.angle_beta   90.00
_cell.angle_gamma   90.00
#
_symmetry.space_group_name_H-M   'P 1'
#
loop_
_entity.id
_entity.type
_entity.pdbx_description
1 polymer ?
#
loop_
_entity_poly.entity_id
_entity_poly.type
_entity_poly.pdbx_seq_one_letter_code
_entity_poly.pdbx_strand_id
1 'polypeptide(L)' 'GGSIDDHLHTHLIPRWSGDTNFMPIVSDTKVIVEALEESYDKLHEAFAALPDAADGAEKTDAVELRFD' A
#
# COMPACT_ATOMS: atom_id res chain seq x y z
N GLY A 1 -6.46 13.93 6.42
CA GLY A 1 -6.10 13.27 5.14
C GLY A 1 -7.40 12.81 4.55
N GLY A 2 -7.79 13.37 3.41
CA GLY A 2 -9.17 13.46 2.96
C GLY A 2 -9.89 12.12 2.89
N SER A 3 -10.81 11.89 3.83
CA SER A 3 -11.84 10.87 3.68
C SER A 3 -12.87 11.40 2.70
N ILE A 4 -13.16 10.62 1.66
CA ILE A 4 -14.47 10.69 1.02
C ILE A 4 -15.43 10.06 2.05
N ASP A 5 -16.58 10.69 2.30
CA ASP A 5 -17.47 10.30 3.42
C ASP A 5 -17.93 8.84 3.34
N ASP A 6 -17.90 8.25 2.14
CA ASP A 6 -18.41 6.89 1.86
C ASP A 6 -17.31 5.82 1.65
N HIS A 7 -16.02 6.11 1.88
CA HIS A 7 -14.95 5.12 1.66
C HIS A 7 -13.87 5.14 2.76
N LEU A 8 -13.84 4.04 3.53
CA LEU A 8 -12.75 3.74 4.44
C LEU A 8 -11.50 3.32 3.65
N HIS A 9 -10.42 4.06 3.81
CA HIS A 9 -9.10 3.69 3.30
C HIS A 9 -8.07 3.78 4.42
N THR A 10 -7.19 2.78 4.50
CA THR A 10 -6.11 2.72 5.49
C THR A 10 -4.78 2.84 4.78
N HIS A 11 -3.89 3.68 5.32
CA HIS A 11 -2.55 3.81 4.79
C HIS A 11 -1.61 2.82 5.48
N LEU A 12 -1.00 1.94 4.69
CA LEU A 12 0.09 1.06 5.11
C LEU A 12 1.40 1.63 4.56
N ILE A 13 2.23 2.21 5.42
CA ILE A 13 3.50 2.82 5.04
C ILE A 13 4.65 2.02 5.66
N PRO A 14 5.38 1.21 4.86
CA PRO A 14 6.60 0.57 5.31
C PRO A 14 7.62 1.63 5.75
N ARG A 15 8.26 1.41 6.90
CA ARG A 15 9.31 2.28 7.44
C ARG A 15 10.58 1.47 7.67
N TRP A 16 11.73 2.09 7.43
CA TRP A 16 13.04 1.48 7.64
C TRP A 16 13.99 2.48 8.32
N SER A 17 15.04 1.96 8.97
CA SER A 17 16.07 2.83 9.56
C SER A 17 16.75 3.65 8.45
N GLY A 18 16.68 4.98 8.55
CA GLY A 18 17.26 5.90 7.56
C GLY A 18 16.40 6.15 6.32
N ASP A 19 15.12 5.80 6.34
CA ASP A 19 14.18 6.07 5.23
C ASP A 19 13.86 7.55 5.01
N THR A 20 14.19 8.39 6.00
CA THR A 20 14.28 9.84 5.87
C THR A 20 15.73 10.26 5.67
N ASN A 21 15.99 11.01 4.61
CA ASN A 21 17.28 11.66 4.37
C ASN A 21 17.12 13.19 4.35
N PHE A 22 18.22 13.91 4.14
CA PHE A 22 18.23 15.37 4.17
C PHE A 22 17.67 16.03 2.90
N MET A 23 17.55 15.31 1.79
CA MET A 23 17.16 15.87 0.49
C MET A 23 15.75 16.49 0.49
N PRO A 24 14.71 15.89 1.11
CA PRO A 24 13.41 16.54 1.23
C PRO A 24 13.45 17.89 1.94
N ILE A 25 14.43 18.11 2.83
CA ILE A 25 14.55 19.35 3.60
C ILE A 25 15.34 20.41 2.84
N VAL A 26 16.41 20.00 2.14
CA VAL A 26 17.34 20.94 1.49
C VAL A 26 16.93 21.26 0.05
N SER A 27 16.24 20.33 -0.62
CA SER A 27 15.92 20.44 -2.04
C SER A 27 14.47 20.09 -2.37
N ASP A 28 13.58 19.99 -1.38
CA ASP A 28 12.16 19.63 -1.54
C ASP A 28 11.94 18.37 -2.40
N THR A 29 12.92 17.47 -2.41
CA THR A 29 12.94 16.30 -3.29
C THR A 29 12.98 15.03 -2.46
N LYS A 30 12.02 14.14 -2.70
CA LYS A 30 12.03 12.78 -2.16
C LYS A 30 12.47 11.81 -3.25
N VAL A 31 13.53 11.05 -2.97
CA VAL A 31 13.99 9.99 -3.86
C VAL A 31 13.12 8.75 -3.65
N ILE A 32 12.53 8.26 -4.74
CA ILE A 32 11.82 6.98 -4.79
C ILE A 32 12.68 6.05 -5.64
N VAL A 33 13.07 4.91 -5.08
CA VAL A 33 14.10 4.02 -5.65
C VAL A 33 13.53 2.93 -6.57
N GLU A 34 12.20 2.84 -6.69
CA GLU A 34 11.50 1.80 -7.44
C GLU A 34 10.31 2.41 -8.19
N ALA A 35 10.04 1.92 -9.40
CA ALA A 35 8.87 2.32 -10.17
C ALA A 35 7.59 1.76 -9.55
N LEU A 36 6.49 2.51 -9.64
CA LEU A 36 5.21 2.09 -9.04
C LEU A 36 4.69 0.77 -9.64
N GLU A 37 4.88 0.57 -10.95
CA GLU A 37 4.49 -0.67 -11.63
C GLU A 37 5.29 -1.87 -11.09
N GLU A 38 6.61 -1.71 -10.93
CA GLU A 38 7.46 -2.75 -10.33
C GLU A 38 7.09 -3.05 -8.88
N SER A 39 6.76 -2.01 -8.08
CA SER A 39 6.26 -2.20 -6.71
C SER A 39 4.92 -2.95 -6.70
N TYR A 40 4.01 -2.61 -7.62
CA TYR A 40 2.72 -3.26 -7.75
C TYR A 40 2.87 -4.74 -8.09
N ASP A 41 3.63 -5.07 -9.13
CA ASP A 41 3.82 -6.45 -9.59
C ASP A 41 4.38 -7.32 -8.46
N LYS A 42 5.43 -6.83 -7.77
CA LYS A 42 6.04 -7.54 -6.63
C LYS A 42 5.06 -7.80 -5.50
N LEU A 43 4.27 -6.80 -5.12
CA LEU A 43 3.30 -6.96 -4.03
C LEU A 43 2.15 -7.87 -4.46
N HIS A 44 1.63 -7.69 -5.68
CA HIS A 44 0.54 -8.48 -6.23
C HIS A 44 0.91 -9.96 -6.30
N GLU A 45 2.07 -10.29 -6.89
CA GLU A 45 2.56 -11.67 -6.95
C GLU A 45 2.76 -12.28 -5.56
N ALA A 46 3.33 -11.52 -4.61
CA ALA A 46 3.53 -11.99 -3.24
C ALA A 46 2.20 -12.27 -2.52
N PHE A 47 1.18 -11.44 -2.72
CA PHE A 47 -0.15 -11.68 -2.18
C PHE A 47 -0.85 -12.86 -2.86
N ALA A 48 -0.78 -12.97 -4.18
CA ALA A 48 -1.38 -14.07 -4.94
C ALA A 48 -0.79 -15.45 -4.57
N ALA A 49 0.46 -15.49 -4.08
CA ALA A 49 1.11 -16.71 -3.62
C ALA A 49 0.65 -17.18 -2.22
N LEU A 50 -0.18 -16.41 -1.51
CA LEU A 50 -0.68 -16.81 -0.20
C LEU A 50 -1.76 -17.90 -0.31
N PRO A 51 -1.85 -18.85 0.65
CA PRO A 51 -2.76 -20.00 0.56
C PRO A 51 -4.24 -19.65 0.39
N ASP A 52 -4.67 -18.50 0.93
CA ASP A 52 -6.06 -18.03 0.93
C ASP A 52 -6.25 -16.79 0.02
N ALA A 53 -5.30 -16.54 -0.90
CA ALA A 53 -5.40 -15.43 -1.84
C ALA A 53 -6.52 -15.69 -2.84
N ALA A 54 -7.41 -14.71 -2.99
CA ALA A 54 -8.48 -14.73 -3.98
C ALA A 54 -8.24 -13.64 -5.03
N ASP A 55 -7.96 -14.03 -6.27
CA ASP A 55 -7.95 -13.13 -7.43
C ASP A 55 -9.39 -12.86 -7.85
N GLY A 56 -9.97 -11.78 -7.31
CA GLY A 56 -11.38 -11.43 -7.46
C GLY A 56 -11.78 -11.10 -8.90
N ALA A 57 -12.27 -12.09 -9.63
CA ALA A 57 -13.10 -11.90 -10.83
C ALA A 57 -14.61 -11.88 -10.52
N GLU A 58 -15.02 -12.37 -9.35
CA GLU A 58 -16.42 -12.33 -8.89
C GLU A 58 -16.58 -11.26 -7.80
N LYS A 59 -17.69 -10.51 -7.85
CA LYS A 59 -18.07 -9.55 -6.81
C LYS A 59 -18.26 -10.29 -5.49
N THR A 60 -17.19 -10.39 -4.71
CA THR A 60 -17.24 -10.83 -3.32
C THR A 60 -17.73 -9.68 -2.45
N ASP A 61 -18.63 -10.00 -1.52
CA ASP A 61 -19.14 -9.07 -0.53
C ASP A 61 -17.99 -8.31 0.17
N ALA A 62 -18.25 -7.07 0.60
CA ALA A 62 -17.24 -6.26 1.28
C ALA A 62 -16.66 -6.99 2.50
N VAL A 63 -15.33 -6.91 2.67
CA VAL A 63 -14.63 -7.52 3.81
C VAL A 63 -15.12 -6.88 5.12
N GLU A 64 -15.82 -7.66 5.96
CA GLU A 64 -16.30 -7.22 7.27
C GLU A 64 -15.17 -7.39 8.31
N LEU A 65 -14.59 -6.27 8.78
CA LEU A 65 -13.58 -6.27 9.84
C LEU A 65 -14.26 -6.08 11.20
N ARG A 66 -14.04 -7.01 12.12
CA ARG A 66 -14.46 -6.88 13.53
C ARG A 66 -13.26 -6.54 14.39
N PHE A 67 -13.42 -5.54 15.24
CA PHE A 67 -12.43 -5.13 16.23
C PHE A 67 -13.08 -5.34 17.60
N ASP A 68 -12.52 -6.25 18.38
CA ASP A 68 -12.94 -6.54 19.76
C ASP A 68 -12.58 -5.39 20.72
#